data_AF-A0A1C5X860-F1
#
_entry.id   AF-A0A1C5X860-F1
#
_cell.length_a   1.000
_cell.length_b   1.000
_cell.length_c   1.000
_cell.angle_alpha   90.00
_cell.angle_beta   90.00
_cell.angle_gamma   90.00
#
_symmetry.space_group_name_H-M   'P 1'
#
loop_
_entity.id
_entity.type
_entity.pdbx_description
1 polymer ?
#
loop_
_entity_poly.entity_id
_entity_poly.type
_entity_poly.pdbx_seq_one_letter_code
_entity_poly.pdbx_strand_id
1 'polypeptide(L)'
;MAADNVYDEDQEYLIEARDAISELEDLKDKLEEIKLLQKKNKRAIVREERATGDEISATLKKRKEQIAASYDRQIDVNNSKIRQVQTKKDKKKNQRMEDRINKETADIREENRQLNATIKTLFKKNHVPPFCNTKMYYCLFSPKGMSEFLELFVILLVACGGIPAAVIAVLMNTKFKTGSHTAMCVLIAALIIIAEFIIYFIVFNLTKVKHRDLIREGRRTRDKIIANEKAVKAIKNSIAKDKDESIYRLGKYDKKIQELEDAGGVISDEKLDALRTFEKETRQLITDEITGRRKEKLDRLKSERDTLENDFGDTQKKISEYELMITNKYETYLGKDFCTEEKLSDLISIMEEGSASTVSEAIKVYKGDDR
;
A
#
# COMPACT_ATOMS: atom_id res chain seq x y z
N MET A 1 -15.76 -89.65 20.01
CA MET A 1 -17.18 -89.23 19.93
C MET A 1 -17.63 -89.62 18.54
N ALA A 2 -18.77 -90.30 18.45
CA ALA A 2 -19.25 -90.95 17.23
C ALA A 2 -19.40 -89.93 16.09
N ALA A 3 -19.04 -90.36 14.88
CA ALA A 3 -19.53 -89.72 13.67
C ALA A 3 -21.03 -90.04 13.62
N ASP A 4 -21.86 -89.12 14.11
CA ASP A 4 -23.27 -89.11 13.73
C ASP A 4 -23.32 -88.98 12.21
N ASN A 5 -24.15 -89.81 11.58
CA ASN A 5 -24.24 -89.91 10.14
C ASN A 5 -24.94 -88.65 9.63
N VAL A 6 -24.18 -87.58 9.36
CA VAL A 6 -24.68 -86.25 8.92
C VAL A 6 -25.61 -86.33 7.70
N TYR A 7 -25.58 -87.45 6.96
CA TYR A 7 -26.45 -87.74 5.83
C TYR A 7 -27.89 -88.16 6.19
N ASP A 8 -28.14 -88.53 7.46
CA ASP A 8 -29.46 -88.87 8.03
C ASP A 8 -30.06 -87.70 8.85
N GLU A 9 -29.40 -86.53 8.86
CA GLU A 9 -29.91 -85.32 9.49
C GLU A 9 -31.15 -84.80 8.76
N ASP A 10 -31.98 -84.05 9.47
CA ASP A 10 -33.26 -83.54 9.01
C ASP A 10 -33.14 -82.11 8.44
N GLN A 11 -34.30 -81.53 8.10
CA GLN A 11 -34.38 -80.18 7.54
C GLN A 11 -33.79 -79.12 8.47
N GLU A 12 -33.80 -79.33 9.79
CA GLU A 12 -33.32 -78.37 10.79
C GLU A 12 -31.82 -78.11 10.63
N TYR A 13 -31.04 -79.16 10.32
CA TYR A 13 -29.61 -79.05 10.04
C TYR A 13 -29.29 -78.11 8.84
N LEU A 14 -30.09 -78.14 7.77
CA LEU A 14 -29.91 -77.25 6.62
C LEU A 14 -30.31 -75.81 6.94
N ILE A 15 -31.34 -75.62 7.77
CA ILE A 15 -31.76 -74.30 8.25
C ILE A 15 -30.64 -73.68 9.12
N GLU A 16 -30.08 -74.44 10.07
CA GLU A 16 -28.97 -73.98 10.91
C GLU A 16 -27.71 -73.63 10.08
N ALA A 17 -27.44 -74.37 9.00
CA ALA A 17 -26.35 -74.07 8.09
C ALA A 17 -26.58 -72.77 7.32
N ARG A 18 -27.80 -72.55 6.81
CA ARG A 18 -28.17 -71.32 6.08
C ARG A 18 -28.11 -70.11 7.00
N ASP A 19 -28.67 -70.22 8.20
CA ASP A 19 -28.71 -69.13 9.17
C ASP A 19 -27.28 -68.76 9.63
N ALA A 20 -26.38 -69.73 9.79
CA ALA A 20 -24.97 -69.46 10.08
C ALA A 20 -24.24 -68.73 8.93
N ILE A 21 -24.55 -69.06 7.66
CA ILE A 21 -24.00 -68.37 6.49
C ILE A 21 -24.55 -66.94 6.38
N SER A 22 -25.85 -66.75 6.60
CA SER A 22 -26.47 -65.43 6.60
C SER A 22 -25.86 -64.52 7.68
N GLU A 23 -25.68 -65.04 8.90
CA GLU A 23 -25.01 -64.29 9.97
C GLU A 23 -23.54 -63.97 9.63
N LEU A 24 -22.83 -64.87 8.93
CA LEU A 24 -21.48 -64.60 8.45
C LEU A 24 -21.44 -63.46 7.43
N GLU A 25 -22.40 -63.40 6.51
CA GLU A 25 -22.53 -62.32 5.53
C GLU A 25 -22.86 -60.98 6.19
N ASP A 26 -23.82 -60.96 7.13
CA ASP A 26 -24.16 -59.78 7.93
C ASP A 26 -22.95 -59.26 8.72
N LEU A 27 -22.15 -60.16 9.31
CA LEU A 27 -20.91 -59.79 9.99
C LEU A 27 -19.87 -59.20 9.03
N LYS A 28 -19.75 -59.73 7.81
CA LYS A 28 -18.85 -59.21 6.77
C LYS A 28 -19.26 -57.82 6.31
N ASP A 29 -20.55 -57.58 6.10
CA ASP A 29 -21.09 -56.27 5.75
C ASP A 29 -20.87 -55.25 6.86
N LYS A 30 -21.11 -55.65 8.11
CA LYS A 30 -20.82 -54.83 9.30
C LYS A 30 -19.33 -54.48 9.39
N LEU A 31 -18.43 -55.42 9.08
CA LEU A 31 -16.99 -55.16 9.08
C LEU A 31 -16.61 -54.09 8.03
N GLU A 32 -17.20 -54.12 6.84
CA GLU A 32 -16.99 -53.09 5.81
C GLU A 32 -17.54 -51.73 6.25
N GLU A 33 -18.70 -51.69 6.92
CA GLU A 33 -19.21 -50.47 7.52
C GLU A 33 -18.25 -49.88 8.56
N ILE A 34 -17.72 -50.72 9.47
CA ILE A 34 -16.74 -50.30 10.48
C ILE A 34 -15.48 -49.74 9.81
N LYS A 35 -14.95 -50.37 8.75
CA LYS A 35 -13.80 -49.85 7.99
C LYS A 35 -14.08 -48.46 7.40
N LEU A 36 -15.28 -48.22 6.88
CA LEU A 36 -15.70 -46.92 6.37
C LEU A 36 -15.77 -45.87 7.48
N LEU A 37 -16.32 -46.23 8.65
CA LEU A 37 -16.39 -45.36 9.83
C LEU A 37 -15.00 -45.03 10.36
N GLN A 38 -14.10 -46.01 10.48
CA GLN A 38 -12.70 -45.78 10.86
C GLN A 38 -12.00 -44.80 9.92
N LYS A 39 -12.20 -44.94 8.60
CA LYS A 39 -11.64 -44.01 7.60
C LYS A 39 -12.21 -42.60 7.75
N LYS A 40 -13.51 -42.46 8.03
CA LYS A 40 -14.16 -41.16 8.27
C LYS A 40 -13.65 -40.52 9.57
N ASN A 41 -13.60 -41.27 10.67
CA ASN A 41 -13.12 -40.80 11.97
C ASN A 41 -11.64 -40.37 11.90
N LYS A 42 -10.76 -41.16 11.25
CA LYS A 42 -9.35 -40.78 11.03
C LYS A 42 -9.21 -39.45 10.29
N ARG A 43 -10.02 -39.22 9.26
CA ARG A 43 -10.06 -37.93 8.54
C ARG A 43 -10.56 -36.79 9.41
N ALA A 44 -11.53 -37.05 10.30
CA ALA A 44 -12.06 -36.06 11.23
C ALA A 44 -11.00 -35.64 12.27
N ILE A 45 -10.24 -36.58 12.83
CA ILE A 45 -9.13 -36.31 13.76
C ILE A 45 -8.09 -35.39 13.08
N VAL A 46 -7.59 -35.80 11.91
CA VAL A 46 -6.57 -35.01 11.18
C VAL A 46 -7.08 -33.61 10.84
N ARG A 47 -8.36 -33.50 10.45
CA ARG A 47 -8.98 -32.20 10.15
C ARG A 47 -9.05 -31.32 11.40
N GLU A 48 -9.41 -31.88 12.54
CA GLU A 48 -9.52 -31.14 13.80
C GLU A 48 -8.14 -30.70 14.31
N GLU A 49 -7.12 -31.57 14.25
CA GLU A 49 -5.74 -31.23 14.60
C GLU A 49 -5.20 -30.11 13.71
N ARG A 50 -5.43 -30.21 12.40
CA ARG A 50 -5.03 -29.16 11.46
C ARG A 50 -5.75 -27.84 11.74
N ALA A 51 -7.06 -27.88 11.94
CA ALA A 51 -7.85 -26.68 12.26
C ALA A 51 -7.37 -26.02 13.57
N THR A 52 -6.96 -26.82 14.55
CA THR A 52 -6.35 -26.33 15.80
C THR A 52 -5.04 -25.59 15.52
N GLY A 53 -4.12 -26.21 14.76
CA GLY A 53 -2.84 -25.61 14.41
C GLY A 53 -2.97 -24.34 13.57
N ASP A 54 -3.92 -24.32 12.63
CA ASP A 54 -4.21 -23.15 11.79
C ASP A 54 -4.78 -21.99 12.63
N GLU A 55 -5.69 -22.27 13.57
CA GLU A 55 -6.24 -21.25 14.47
C GLU A 55 -5.17 -20.67 15.40
N ILE A 56 -4.30 -21.50 15.97
CA ILE A 56 -3.16 -21.05 16.79
C ILE A 56 -2.27 -20.13 15.97
N SER A 57 -1.85 -20.57 14.79
CA SER A 57 -0.93 -19.81 13.93
C SER A 57 -1.53 -18.47 13.51
N ALA A 58 -2.80 -18.47 13.08
CA ALA A 58 -3.50 -17.26 12.69
C ALA A 58 -3.68 -16.28 13.86
N THR A 59 -4.03 -16.79 15.04
CA THR A 59 -4.24 -15.96 16.24
C THR A 59 -2.94 -15.35 16.74
N LEU A 60 -1.86 -16.14 16.81
CA LEU A 60 -0.54 -15.64 17.22
C LEU A 60 -0.04 -14.55 16.28
N LYS A 61 -0.13 -14.79 14.97
CA LYS A 61 0.25 -13.80 13.95
C LYS A 61 -0.55 -12.51 14.12
N LYS A 62 -1.89 -12.61 14.18
CA LYS A 62 -2.78 -11.46 14.31
C LYS A 62 -2.48 -10.64 15.57
N ARG A 63 -2.32 -11.29 16.72
CA ARG A 63 -2.04 -10.57 17.99
C ARG A 63 -0.67 -9.91 17.98
N LYS A 64 0.36 -10.57 17.44
CA LYS A 64 1.69 -9.97 17.28
C LYS A 64 1.66 -8.73 16.38
N GLU A 65 0.98 -8.82 15.25
CA GLU A 65 0.79 -7.70 14.33
C GLU A 65 0.03 -6.55 14.97
N GLN A 66 -1.00 -6.83 15.78
CA GLN A 66 -1.76 -5.81 16.51
C GLN A 66 -0.90 -5.08 17.55
N ILE A 67 -0.05 -5.79 18.30
CA ILE A 67 0.90 -5.20 19.24
C ILE A 67 1.86 -4.28 18.49
N ALA A 68 2.51 -4.78 17.45
CA ALA A 68 3.44 -4.00 16.65
C ALA A 68 2.79 -2.74 16.06
N ALA A 69 1.60 -2.88 15.47
CA ALA A 69 0.87 -1.77 14.85
C ALA A 69 0.47 -0.69 15.87
N SER A 70 0.18 -1.06 17.12
CA SER A 70 -0.14 -0.09 18.18
C SER A 70 1.05 0.82 18.50
N TYR A 71 2.25 0.23 18.66
CA TYR A 71 3.48 0.98 18.89
C TYR A 71 3.90 1.79 17.65
N ASP A 72 3.79 1.22 16.45
CA ASP A 72 4.13 1.92 15.20
C ASP A 72 3.29 3.19 15.02
N ARG A 73 1.99 3.15 15.35
CA ARG A 73 1.15 4.35 15.35
C ARG A 73 1.63 5.42 16.33
N GLN A 74 2.12 5.03 17.51
CA GLN A 74 2.65 5.99 18.49
C GLN A 74 3.96 6.62 18.02
N ILE A 75 4.85 5.83 17.42
CA ILE A 75 6.09 6.28 16.78
C ILE A 75 5.76 7.28 15.66
N ASP A 76 4.78 6.98 14.81
CA ASP A 76 4.35 7.88 13.74
C ASP A 76 3.79 9.21 14.25
N VAL A 77 2.98 9.18 15.31
CA VAL A 77 2.48 10.40 15.97
C VAL A 77 3.65 11.21 16.54
N ASN A 78 4.64 10.55 17.14
CA ASN A 78 5.83 11.22 17.67
C ASN A 78 6.68 11.86 16.55
N ASN A 79 6.92 11.13 15.46
CA ASN A 79 7.60 11.63 14.26
C ASN A 79 6.87 12.81 13.62
N SER A 80 5.54 12.78 13.60
CA SER A 80 4.72 13.92 13.16
C SER A 80 4.92 15.15 14.05
N LYS A 81 4.98 14.98 15.37
CA LYS A 81 5.30 16.08 16.30
C LYS A 81 6.69 16.66 16.03
N ILE A 82 7.70 15.82 15.78
CA ILE A 82 9.06 16.27 15.40
C ILE A 82 8.99 17.16 14.14
N ARG A 83 8.32 16.70 13.08
CA ARG A 83 8.14 17.48 11.84
C ARG A 83 7.43 18.81 12.07
N GLN A 84 6.42 18.84 12.94
CA GLN A 84 5.72 20.08 13.30
C GLN A 84 6.65 21.06 14.05
N VAL A 85 7.46 20.58 14.98
CA VAL A 85 8.43 21.41 15.71
C VAL A 85 9.50 21.94 14.76
N GLN A 86 10.00 21.10 13.84
CA GLN A 86 10.95 21.50 12.80
C GLN A 86 10.36 22.59 11.89
N THR A 87 9.12 22.41 11.43
CA THR A 87 8.43 23.44 10.63
C THR A 87 8.29 24.77 11.39
N LYS A 88 8.00 24.72 12.70
CA LYS A 88 7.95 25.92 13.55
C LYS A 88 9.34 26.54 13.72
N LYS A 89 10.40 25.74 13.85
CA LYS A 89 11.79 26.19 13.91
C LYS A 89 12.17 26.94 12.63
N ASP A 90 11.91 26.34 11.47
CA ASP A 90 12.25 26.93 10.16
C ASP A 90 11.47 28.23 9.89
N LYS A 91 10.17 28.26 10.22
CA LYS A 91 9.38 29.50 10.17
C LYS A 91 9.98 30.60 11.05
N LYS A 92 10.40 30.26 12.27
CA LYS A 92 10.99 31.23 13.19
C LYS A 92 12.39 31.69 12.75
N LYS A 93 13.17 30.78 12.16
CA LYS A 93 14.47 31.09 11.54
C LYS A 93 14.29 32.10 10.41
N ASN A 94 13.39 31.81 9.45
CA ASN A 94 13.13 32.70 8.33
C ASN A 94 12.64 34.08 8.78
N GLN A 95 11.75 34.13 9.78
CA GLN A 95 11.31 35.40 10.36
C GLN A 95 12.50 36.21 10.92
N ARG A 96 13.36 35.59 11.73
CA ARG A 96 14.52 36.27 12.32
C ARG A 96 15.57 36.65 11.29
N MET A 97 15.73 35.87 10.22
CA MET A 97 16.58 36.24 9.08
C MET A 97 16.07 37.49 8.38
N GLU A 98 14.77 37.57 8.10
CA GLU A 98 14.17 38.77 7.50
C GLU A 98 14.27 39.99 8.43
N ASP A 99 14.06 39.81 9.73
CA ASP A 99 14.27 40.88 10.72
C ASP A 99 15.72 41.39 10.72
N ARG A 100 16.70 40.47 10.63
CA ARG A 100 18.13 40.80 10.52
C ARG A 100 18.44 41.54 9.22
N ILE A 101 17.94 41.06 8.07
CA ILE A 101 18.08 41.74 6.78
C ILE A 101 17.51 43.16 6.87
N ASN A 102 16.32 43.33 7.43
CA ASN A 102 15.69 44.63 7.58
C ASN A 102 16.51 45.55 8.48
N LYS A 103 17.05 45.04 9.59
CA LYS A 103 17.90 45.81 10.50
C LYS A 103 19.23 46.21 9.86
N GLU A 104 19.97 45.27 9.27
CA GLU A 104 21.28 45.52 8.66
C GLU A 104 21.20 46.38 7.40
N THR A 105 20.04 46.42 6.73
CA THR A 105 19.84 47.24 5.53
C THR A 105 19.04 48.53 5.80
N ALA A 106 18.67 48.80 7.06
CA ALA A 106 17.87 49.96 7.42
C ALA A 106 18.54 51.28 7.01
N ASP A 107 19.81 51.46 7.36
CA ASP A 107 20.55 52.69 7.07
C ASP A 107 20.71 52.93 5.56
N ILE A 108 21.01 51.86 4.80
CA ILE A 108 21.15 51.93 3.33
C ILE A 108 19.80 52.26 2.66
N ARG A 109 18.70 51.71 3.19
CA ARG A 109 17.34 52.00 2.69
C ARG A 109 16.94 53.45 3.01
N GLU A 110 17.27 53.94 4.19
CA GLU A 110 17.02 55.33 4.57
C GLU A 110 17.89 56.29 3.74
N GLU A 111 19.16 55.96 3.48
CA GLU A 111 20.01 56.71 2.56
C GLU A 111 19.37 56.78 1.16
N ASN A 112 18.89 55.66 0.62
CA ASN A 112 18.19 55.65 -0.67
C ASN A 112 16.93 56.52 -0.66
N ARG A 113 16.17 56.53 0.44
CA ARG A 113 14.99 57.40 0.60
C ARG A 113 15.40 58.87 0.60
N GLN A 114 16.46 59.22 1.32
CA GLN A 114 17.00 60.58 1.37
C GLN A 114 17.55 61.02 0.01
N LEU A 115 18.32 60.18 -0.69
CA LEU A 115 18.82 60.45 -2.04
C LEU A 115 17.68 60.74 -3.02
N ASN A 116 16.60 59.95 -2.98
CA ASN A 116 15.42 60.16 -3.80
C ASN A 116 14.68 61.48 -3.47
N ALA A 117 14.55 61.81 -2.17
CA ALA A 117 13.93 63.06 -1.74
C ALA A 117 14.77 64.28 -2.15
N THR A 118 16.08 64.21 -1.97
CA THR A 118 17.04 65.26 -2.34
C THR A 118 17.00 65.56 -3.83
N ILE A 119 17.08 64.53 -4.69
CA ILE A 119 17.07 64.76 -6.15
C ILE A 119 15.72 65.29 -6.65
N LYS A 120 14.61 64.80 -6.08
CA LYS A 120 13.27 65.30 -6.41
C LYS A 120 13.12 66.78 -6.04
N THR A 121 13.62 67.17 -4.87
CA THR A 121 13.60 68.55 -4.39
C THR A 121 14.49 69.45 -5.24
N LEU A 122 15.70 68.97 -5.57
CA LEU A 122 16.64 69.68 -6.44
C LEU A 122 16.04 69.96 -7.83
N PHE A 123 15.38 68.97 -8.43
CA PHE A 123 14.77 69.12 -9.76
C PHE A 123 13.59 70.08 -9.73
N LYS A 124 12.76 70.00 -8.68
CA LYS A 124 11.63 70.91 -8.48
C LYS A 124 12.09 72.36 -8.31
N LYS A 125 13.13 72.61 -7.49
CA LYS A 125 13.68 73.95 -7.24
C LYS A 125 14.23 74.62 -8.50
N ASN A 126 14.81 73.84 -9.40
CA ASN A 126 15.44 74.33 -10.63
C ASN A 126 14.52 74.23 -11.87
N HIS A 127 13.21 74.02 -11.66
CA HIS A 127 12.21 73.89 -12.72
C HIS A 127 12.55 72.84 -13.79
N VAL A 128 13.26 71.77 -13.40
CA VAL A 128 13.54 70.63 -14.29
C VAL A 128 12.24 69.82 -14.42
N PRO A 129 11.82 69.46 -15.65
CA PRO A 129 10.63 68.66 -15.85
C PRO A 129 10.64 67.35 -15.03
N PRO A 130 9.52 66.95 -14.39
CA PRO A 130 9.48 65.77 -13.53
C PRO A 130 9.90 64.46 -14.22
N PHE A 131 9.64 64.34 -15.53
CA PHE A 131 10.01 63.16 -16.31
C PHE A 131 11.53 62.95 -16.39
N CYS A 132 12.34 64.00 -16.21
CA CYS A 132 13.79 63.90 -16.20
C CYS A 132 14.35 63.08 -15.03
N ASN A 133 13.56 62.85 -13.97
CA ASN A 133 13.95 62.02 -12.83
C ASN A 133 13.50 60.54 -12.97
N THR A 134 13.07 60.11 -14.16
CA THR A 134 12.60 58.73 -14.38
C THR A 134 13.72 57.82 -14.88
N LYS A 135 13.61 56.51 -14.64
CA LYS A 135 14.54 55.52 -15.21
C LYS A 135 14.59 55.63 -16.73
N MET A 136 13.42 55.75 -17.36
CA MET A 136 13.27 55.83 -18.81
C MET A 136 14.05 57.02 -19.41
N TYR A 137 13.98 58.19 -18.78
CA TYR A 137 14.74 59.36 -19.22
C TYR A 137 16.25 59.10 -19.20
N TYR A 138 16.78 58.54 -18.12
CA TYR A 138 18.19 58.22 -18.03
C TYR A 138 18.61 57.11 -19.00
N CYS A 139 17.73 56.15 -19.29
CA CYS A 139 17.96 55.13 -20.31
C CYS A 139 18.06 55.74 -21.72
N LEU A 140 17.15 56.66 -22.07
CA LEU A 140 17.08 57.32 -23.37
C LEU A 140 18.22 58.29 -23.61
N PHE A 141 18.50 59.14 -22.62
CA PHE A 141 19.35 60.31 -22.83
C PHE A 141 20.69 60.22 -22.11
N SER A 142 20.91 59.31 -21.17
CA SER A 142 22.18 59.16 -20.44
C SER A 142 22.46 57.70 -19.99
N PRO A 143 22.43 56.73 -20.91
CA PRO A 143 22.74 55.34 -20.60
C PRO A 143 24.21 55.20 -20.21
N LYS A 144 24.51 54.31 -19.27
CA LYS A 144 25.89 54.07 -18.79
C LYS A 144 26.24 52.59 -18.67
N GLY A 145 25.29 51.75 -18.25
CA GLY A 145 25.50 50.31 -18.06
C GLY A 145 25.02 49.46 -19.23
N MET A 146 25.58 48.25 -19.40
CA MET A 146 25.17 47.31 -20.46
C MET A 146 23.66 47.03 -20.46
N SER A 147 23.05 46.91 -19.28
CA SER A 147 21.60 46.72 -19.16
C SER A 147 20.80 47.91 -19.68
N GLU A 148 21.27 49.14 -19.45
CA GLU A 148 20.60 50.35 -19.94
C GLU A 148 20.81 50.55 -21.44
N PHE A 149 21.95 50.14 -21.98
CA PHE A 149 22.17 50.10 -23.43
C PHE A 149 21.27 49.07 -24.10
N LEU A 150 21.06 47.91 -23.47
CA LEU A 150 20.11 46.91 -23.97
C LEU A 150 18.67 47.42 -23.92
N GLU A 151 18.27 48.07 -22.81
CA GLU A 151 16.96 48.73 -22.71
C GLU A 151 16.79 49.81 -23.80
N LEU A 152 17.80 50.66 -24.01
CA LEU A 152 17.80 51.66 -25.08
C LEU A 152 17.68 51.03 -26.48
N PHE A 153 18.41 49.94 -26.73
CA PHE A 153 18.34 49.22 -27.99
C PHE A 153 16.93 48.66 -28.25
N VAL A 154 16.30 48.07 -27.24
CA VAL A 154 14.90 47.59 -27.35
C VAL A 154 13.95 48.76 -27.63
N ILE A 155 14.13 49.89 -26.94
CA ILE A 155 13.31 51.09 -27.19
C ILE A 155 13.48 51.58 -28.63
N LEU A 156 14.70 51.57 -29.17
CA LEU A 156 14.98 51.96 -30.55
C LEU A 156 14.35 50.98 -31.56
N LEU A 157 14.40 49.67 -31.31
CA LEU A 157 13.73 48.68 -32.17
C LEU A 157 12.21 48.89 -32.21
N VAL A 158 11.60 49.17 -31.06
CA VAL A 158 10.16 49.44 -30.96
C VAL A 158 9.83 50.76 -31.65
N ALA A 159 10.59 51.83 -31.41
CA ALA A 159 10.37 53.14 -32.03
C ALA A 159 10.57 53.07 -33.55
N CYS A 160 11.75 52.68 -34.02
CA CYS A 160 12.07 52.72 -35.45
C CYS A 160 11.47 51.55 -36.27
N GLY A 161 11.09 50.44 -35.64
CA GLY A 161 10.54 49.27 -36.32
C GLY A 161 9.08 49.03 -35.97
N GLY A 162 8.80 48.88 -34.68
CA GLY A 162 7.46 48.55 -34.17
C GLY A 162 6.40 49.59 -34.51
N ILE A 163 6.66 50.88 -34.24
CA ILE A 163 5.70 51.96 -34.48
C ILE A 163 5.42 52.13 -35.99
N PRO A 164 6.43 52.27 -36.88
CA PRO A 164 6.21 52.28 -38.33
C PRO A 164 5.46 51.05 -38.84
N ALA A 165 5.82 49.84 -38.40
CA ALA A 165 5.16 48.62 -38.82
C ALA A 165 3.69 48.58 -38.38
N ALA A 166 3.39 49.01 -37.16
CA ALA A 166 2.02 49.09 -36.65
C ALA A 166 1.18 50.09 -37.45
N VAL A 167 1.72 51.27 -37.74
CA VAL A 167 1.04 52.29 -38.58
C VAL A 167 0.79 51.76 -39.99
N ILE A 168 1.80 51.14 -40.61
CA ILE A 168 1.66 50.52 -41.95
C ILE A 168 0.60 49.42 -41.95
N ALA A 169 0.60 48.53 -40.95
CA ALA A 169 -0.38 47.46 -40.85
C ALA A 169 -1.83 48.00 -40.76
N VAL A 170 -2.04 49.06 -39.98
CA VAL A 170 -3.34 49.75 -39.91
C VAL A 170 -3.71 50.35 -41.26
N LEU A 171 -2.78 51.00 -41.96
CA LEU A 171 -3.03 51.61 -43.27
C LEU A 171 -3.33 50.57 -44.36
N MET A 172 -2.63 49.43 -44.37
CA MET A 172 -2.90 48.31 -45.28
C MET A 172 -4.29 47.72 -45.06
N ASN A 173 -4.71 47.59 -43.79
CA ASN A 173 -6.02 47.05 -43.44
C ASN A 173 -7.19 48.04 -43.62
N THR A 174 -6.93 49.32 -43.89
CA THR A 174 -7.98 50.35 -43.95
C THR A 174 -8.03 51.11 -45.28
N LYS A 175 -6.89 51.61 -45.77
CA LYS A 175 -6.80 52.54 -46.91
C LYS A 175 -6.06 51.95 -48.11
N PHE A 176 -5.08 51.08 -47.91
CA PHE A 176 -4.25 50.48 -48.97
C PHE A 176 -4.64 49.04 -49.30
N LYS A 177 -5.93 48.68 -49.21
CA LYS A 177 -6.43 47.31 -49.42
C LYS A 177 -6.25 46.76 -50.85
N THR A 178 -6.11 47.62 -51.86
CA THR A 178 -6.02 47.21 -53.27
C THR A 178 -4.91 47.98 -53.98
N GLY A 179 -3.93 47.28 -54.55
CA GLY A 179 -2.76 47.84 -55.25
C GLY A 179 -1.43 47.68 -54.47
N SER A 180 -0.29 47.83 -55.18
CA SER A 180 1.05 47.80 -54.57
C SER A 180 1.45 49.19 -54.08
N HIS A 181 1.26 49.45 -52.79
CA HIS A 181 1.55 50.75 -52.13
C HIS A 181 2.92 50.77 -51.43
N THR A 182 3.87 49.95 -51.88
CA THR A 182 5.15 49.71 -51.20
C THR A 182 5.98 50.98 -51.03
N ALA A 183 6.11 51.80 -52.08
CA ALA A 183 6.84 53.07 -52.04
C ALA A 183 6.24 54.07 -51.03
N MET A 184 4.91 54.10 -50.93
CA MET A 184 4.20 54.98 -50.00
C MET A 184 4.37 54.51 -48.54
N CYS A 185 4.36 53.20 -48.30
CA CYS A 185 4.63 52.63 -46.97
C CYS A 185 6.06 52.93 -46.51
N VAL A 186 7.05 52.81 -47.41
CA VAL A 186 8.45 53.15 -47.12
C VAL A 186 8.58 54.65 -46.80
N LEU A 187 7.93 55.52 -47.57
CA LEU A 187 7.95 56.96 -47.32
C LEU A 187 7.30 57.31 -45.97
N ILE A 188 6.16 56.71 -45.63
CA ILE A 188 5.49 56.94 -44.33
C ILE A 188 6.36 56.45 -43.18
N ALA A 189 6.97 55.27 -43.28
CA ALA A 189 7.92 54.78 -42.27
C ALA A 189 9.10 55.73 -42.08
N ALA A 190 9.69 56.21 -43.19
CA ALA A 190 10.79 57.17 -43.13
C ALA A 190 10.36 58.49 -42.45
N LEU A 191 9.18 59.01 -42.76
CA LEU A 191 8.64 60.21 -42.12
C LEU A 191 8.39 60.02 -40.61
N ILE A 192 7.88 58.86 -40.19
CA ILE A 192 7.68 58.54 -38.76
C ILE A 192 9.02 58.54 -38.04
N ILE A 193 10.01 57.83 -38.59
CA ILE A 193 11.36 57.75 -38.00
C ILE A 193 12.00 59.15 -37.92
N ILE A 194 11.90 59.94 -38.99
CA ILE A 194 12.41 61.33 -39.00
C ILE A 194 11.71 62.17 -37.93
N ALA A 195 10.38 62.09 -37.81
CA ALA A 195 9.61 62.81 -36.81
C ALA A 195 10.01 62.40 -35.38
N GLU A 196 10.20 61.11 -35.11
CA GLU A 196 10.67 60.59 -33.82
C GLU A 196 12.06 61.13 -33.46
N PHE A 197 13.00 61.16 -34.40
CA PHE A 197 14.33 61.72 -34.17
C PHE A 197 14.29 63.24 -33.94
N ILE A 198 13.43 63.98 -34.63
CA ILE A 198 13.21 65.42 -34.40
C ILE A 198 12.69 65.62 -32.97
N ILE A 199 11.65 64.88 -32.56
CA ILE A 199 11.10 64.95 -31.19
C ILE A 199 12.17 64.60 -30.16
N TYR A 200 12.92 63.52 -30.38
CA TYR A 200 14.03 63.11 -29.51
C TYR A 200 15.07 64.22 -29.37
N PHE A 201 15.47 64.86 -30.46
CA PHE A 201 16.46 65.94 -30.45
C PHE A 201 15.94 67.20 -29.74
N ILE A 202 14.67 67.56 -29.94
CA ILE A 202 14.03 68.67 -29.22
C ILE A 202 14.04 68.39 -27.71
N VAL A 203 13.60 67.20 -27.29
CA VAL A 203 13.59 66.82 -25.87
C VAL A 203 15.00 66.82 -25.30
N PHE A 204 15.99 66.25 -26.02
CA PHE A 204 17.39 66.23 -25.61
C PHE A 204 17.95 67.64 -25.34
N ASN A 205 17.67 68.60 -26.22
CA ASN A 205 18.14 69.97 -26.04
C ASN A 205 17.42 70.69 -24.90
N LEU A 206 16.09 70.60 -24.85
CA LEU A 206 15.27 71.27 -23.83
C LEU A 206 15.50 70.73 -22.41
N THR A 207 16.03 69.50 -22.29
CA THR A 207 16.26 68.85 -20.99
C THR A 207 17.75 68.67 -20.70
N LYS A 208 18.44 67.77 -21.41
CA LYS A 208 19.82 67.36 -21.11
C LYS A 208 20.84 68.47 -21.39
N VAL A 209 20.68 69.26 -22.44
CA VAL A 209 21.59 70.39 -22.72
C VAL A 209 21.29 71.55 -21.77
N LYS A 210 20.02 71.96 -21.67
CA LYS A 210 19.57 73.08 -20.81
C LYS A 210 19.87 72.88 -19.32
N HIS A 211 19.71 71.65 -18.81
CA HIS A 211 19.88 71.32 -17.39
C HIS A 211 21.06 70.36 -17.15
N ARG A 212 22.13 70.46 -17.94
CA ARG A 212 23.26 69.52 -17.98
C ARG A 212 23.79 69.10 -16.61
N ASP A 213 24.10 70.06 -15.75
CA ASP A 213 24.71 69.78 -14.45
C ASP A 213 23.74 69.07 -13.49
N LEU A 214 22.47 69.49 -13.48
CA LEU A 214 21.41 68.86 -12.69
C LEU A 214 21.12 67.42 -13.16
N ILE A 215 21.10 67.18 -14.48
CA ILE A 215 20.95 65.83 -15.03
C ILE A 215 22.15 64.95 -14.66
N ARG A 216 23.38 65.49 -14.69
CA ARG A 216 24.59 64.78 -14.27
C ARG A 216 24.57 64.45 -12.78
N GLU A 217 24.10 65.36 -11.93
CA GLU A 217 23.93 65.14 -10.50
C GLU A 217 22.85 64.09 -10.21
N GLY A 218 21.72 64.14 -10.92
CA GLY A 218 20.70 63.10 -10.83
C GLY A 218 21.20 61.74 -11.30
N ARG A 219 22.05 61.69 -12.34
CA ARG A 219 22.71 60.44 -12.75
C ARG A 219 23.60 59.88 -11.66
N ARG A 220 24.43 60.71 -11.02
CA ARG A 220 25.28 60.30 -9.88
C ARG A 220 24.45 59.77 -8.72
N THR A 221 23.33 60.43 -8.41
CA THR A 221 22.39 59.99 -7.36
C THR A 221 21.79 58.63 -7.69
N ARG A 222 21.35 58.40 -8.93
CA ARG A 222 20.83 57.09 -9.36
C ARG A 222 21.88 56.00 -9.34
N ASP A 223 23.11 56.30 -9.77
CA ASP A 223 24.23 55.35 -9.71
C ASP A 223 24.51 54.93 -8.25
N LYS A 224 24.43 55.86 -7.30
CA LYS A 224 24.53 55.56 -5.85
C LYS A 224 23.37 54.68 -5.37
N ILE A 225 22.13 54.98 -5.73
CA ILE A 225 20.97 54.15 -5.37
C ILE A 225 21.12 52.72 -5.91
N ILE A 226 21.57 52.55 -7.15
CA ILE A 226 21.83 51.23 -7.76
C ILE A 226 22.95 50.49 -7.01
N ALA A 227 24.02 51.19 -6.60
CA ALA A 227 25.09 50.60 -5.81
C ALA A 227 24.58 50.14 -4.43
N ASN A 228 23.76 50.95 -3.78
CA ASN A 228 23.11 50.65 -2.51
C ASN A 228 22.17 49.44 -2.62
N GLU A 229 21.35 49.35 -3.68
CA GLU A 229 20.51 48.17 -3.93
C GLU A 229 21.34 46.88 -4.13
N LYS A 230 22.49 46.98 -4.80
CA LYS A 230 23.43 45.86 -4.91
C LYS A 230 24.02 45.48 -3.56
N ALA A 231 24.37 46.45 -2.71
CA ALA A 231 24.86 46.21 -1.35
C ALA A 231 23.79 45.52 -0.49
N VAL A 232 22.53 45.99 -0.54
CA VAL A 232 21.38 45.33 0.12
C VAL A 232 21.24 43.88 -0.34
N LYS A 233 21.35 43.62 -1.64
CA LYS A 233 21.29 42.25 -2.19
C LYS A 233 22.47 41.39 -1.72
N ALA A 234 23.67 41.96 -1.63
CA ALA A 234 24.85 41.27 -1.13
C ALA A 234 24.71 40.90 0.35
N ILE A 235 24.22 41.82 1.19
CA ILE A 235 23.93 41.57 2.61
C ILE A 235 22.88 40.46 2.76
N LYS A 236 21.77 40.54 2.02
CA LYS A 236 20.74 39.49 1.99
C LYS A 236 21.33 38.12 1.65
N ASN A 237 22.18 38.05 0.61
CA ASN A 237 22.82 36.81 0.21
C ASN A 237 23.83 36.30 1.24
N SER A 238 24.53 37.21 1.93
CA SER A 238 25.47 36.87 3.01
C SER A 238 24.72 36.23 4.19
N ILE A 239 23.62 36.84 4.64
CA ILE A 239 22.77 36.32 5.71
C ILE A 239 22.15 34.98 5.33
N ALA A 240 21.71 34.81 4.07
CA ALA A 240 21.14 33.55 3.60
C ALA A 240 22.15 32.40 3.54
N LYS A 241 23.44 32.70 3.33
CA LYS A 241 24.53 31.71 3.30
C LYS A 241 25.20 31.52 4.64
N ASP A 242 24.81 32.29 5.66
CA ASP A 242 25.36 32.21 7.00
C ASP A 242 25.04 30.83 7.60
N LYS A 243 26.08 30.11 8.00
CA LYS A 243 25.97 28.77 8.60
C LYS A 243 25.73 28.85 10.11
N ASP A 244 26.04 29.98 10.73
CA ASP A 244 25.85 30.13 12.17
C ASP A 244 24.39 30.49 12.47
N GLU A 245 23.65 29.50 12.99
CA GLU A 245 22.27 29.68 13.40
C GLU A 245 22.13 30.09 14.88
N SER A 246 23.22 30.15 15.63
CA SER A 246 23.21 30.46 17.07
C SER A 246 22.62 31.85 17.35
N ILE A 247 22.87 32.80 16.46
CA ILE A 247 22.33 34.16 16.45
C ILE A 247 20.79 34.14 16.49
N TYR A 248 20.17 33.15 15.85
CA TYR A 248 18.74 33.01 15.80
C TYR A 248 18.14 32.37 17.05
N ARG A 249 18.89 32.04 18.11
CA ARG A 249 18.38 31.53 19.40
C ARG A 249 17.26 30.49 19.24
N LEU A 250 17.52 29.47 18.42
CA LEU A 250 16.55 28.39 18.11
C LEU A 250 16.67 27.19 19.04
N GLY A 251 17.61 27.18 19.99
CA GLY A 251 17.90 26.04 20.87
C GLY A 251 16.72 25.48 21.66
N LYS A 252 15.65 26.25 21.88
CA LYS A 252 14.42 25.72 22.48
C LYS A 252 13.71 24.69 21.59
N TYR A 253 13.79 24.86 20.27
CA TYR A 253 13.23 23.92 19.30
C TYR A 253 14.11 22.68 19.20
N ASP A 254 15.44 22.86 19.23
CA ASP A 254 16.41 21.76 19.22
C ASP A 254 16.25 20.86 20.44
N LYS A 255 16.17 21.46 21.65
CA LYS A 255 15.83 20.72 22.87
C LYS A 255 14.51 19.98 22.75
N LYS A 256 13.48 20.61 22.16
CA LYS A 256 12.18 19.96 22.04
C LYS A 256 12.18 18.82 21.03
N ILE A 257 12.96 18.93 19.96
CA ILE A 257 13.17 17.84 19.00
C ILE A 257 13.89 16.69 19.70
N GLN A 258 14.98 16.97 20.42
CA GLN A 258 15.71 15.96 21.19
C GLN A 258 14.81 15.23 22.19
N GLU A 259 14.01 15.96 22.99
CA GLU A 259 13.05 15.36 23.92
C GLU A 259 12.06 14.41 23.22
N LEU A 260 11.61 14.75 22.00
CA LEU A 260 10.72 13.91 21.22
C LEU A 260 11.47 12.71 20.62
N GLU A 261 12.71 12.88 20.18
CA GLU A 261 13.56 11.79 19.68
C GLU A 261 13.83 10.77 20.80
N ASP A 262 14.20 11.24 22.00
CA ASP A 262 14.42 10.40 23.18
C ASP A 262 13.13 9.65 23.55
N ALA A 263 11.98 10.34 23.58
CA ALA A 263 10.68 9.71 23.82
C ALA A 263 10.32 8.68 22.73
N GLY A 264 10.67 8.94 21.47
CA GLY A 264 10.51 8.00 20.38
C GLY A 264 11.37 6.75 20.53
N GLY A 265 12.60 6.91 21.04
CA GLY A 265 13.49 5.82 21.40
C GLY A 265 12.87 4.91 22.47
N VAL A 266 12.35 5.50 23.55
CA VAL A 266 11.67 4.75 24.62
C VAL A 266 10.49 3.93 24.07
N ILE A 267 9.64 4.51 23.22
CA ILE A 267 8.50 3.80 22.61
C ILE A 267 8.99 2.63 21.74
N SER A 268 10.10 2.80 21.04
CA SER A 268 10.71 1.73 20.23
C SER A 268 11.25 0.59 21.10
N ASP A 269 11.88 0.90 22.22
CA ASP A 269 12.37 -0.11 23.16
C ASP A 269 11.20 -0.86 23.82
N GLU A 270 10.16 -0.14 24.27
CA GLU A 270 8.93 -0.74 24.79
C GLU A 270 8.24 -1.65 23.77
N LYS A 271 8.27 -1.31 22.47
CA LYS A 271 7.77 -2.18 21.40
C LYS A 271 8.52 -3.51 21.37
N LEU A 272 9.85 -3.47 21.42
CA LEU A 272 10.69 -4.67 21.39
C LEU A 272 10.44 -5.54 22.63
N ASP A 273 10.34 -4.91 23.80
CA ASP A 273 10.04 -5.61 25.05
C ASP A 273 8.64 -6.25 25.02
N ALA A 274 7.61 -5.53 24.56
CA ALA A 274 6.26 -6.08 24.43
C ALA A 274 6.21 -7.27 23.46
N LEU A 275 6.93 -7.21 22.33
CA LEU A 275 7.02 -8.33 21.39
C LEU A 275 7.78 -9.52 21.99
N ARG A 276 8.84 -9.27 22.76
CA ARG A 276 9.60 -10.31 23.47
C ARG A 276 8.75 -10.99 24.54
N THR A 277 8.00 -10.22 25.34
CA THR A 277 7.05 -10.75 26.33
C THR A 277 5.94 -11.56 25.65
N PHE A 278 5.44 -11.08 24.51
CA PHE A 278 4.46 -11.84 23.73
C PHE A 278 4.99 -13.21 23.31
N GLU A 279 6.19 -13.28 22.75
CA GLU A 279 6.80 -14.54 22.31
C GLU A 279 7.15 -15.47 23.48
N LYS A 280 7.63 -14.92 24.60
CA LYS A 280 8.11 -15.72 25.75
C LYS A 280 6.96 -16.22 26.62
N GLU A 281 5.96 -15.38 26.89
CA GLU A 281 4.96 -15.65 27.93
C GLU A 281 3.56 -15.83 27.33
N THR A 282 3.15 -14.91 26.45
CA THR A 282 1.76 -14.90 25.94
C THR A 282 1.49 -15.98 24.90
N ARG A 283 2.50 -16.35 24.11
CA ARG A 283 2.38 -17.36 23.04
C ARG A 283 1.91 -18.71 23.58
N GLN A 284 2.52 -19.18 24.67
CA GLN A 284 2.18 -20.47 25.26
C GLN A 284 0.76 -20.44 25.82
N LEU A 285 0.38 -19.38 26.55
CA LEU A 285 -0.96 -19.22 27.08
C LEU A 285 -2.05 -19.27 25.99
N ILE A 286 -1.84 -18.61 24.86
CA ILE A 286 -2.77 -18.65 23.72
C ILE A 286 -2.86 -20.06 23.13
N THR A 287 -1.72 -20.73 23.03
CA THR A 287 -1.63 -22.09 22.49
C THR A 287 -2.41 -23.06 23.38
N ASP A 288 -2.22 -22.96 24.69
CA ASP A 288 -2.90 -23.79 25.68
C ASP A 288 -4.40 -23.50 25.73
N GLU A 289 -4.81 -22.23 25.63
CA GLU A 289 -6.23 -21.83 25.60
C GLU A 289 -6.96 -22.43 24.38
N ILE A 290 -6.37 -22.30 23.19
CA ILE A 290 -6.98 -22.84 21.94
C ILE A 290 -6.98 -24.37 21.97
N THR A 291 -5.87 -24.97 22.40
CA THR A 291 -5.76 -26.43 22.52
C THR A 291 -6.77 -26.97 23.52
N GLY A 292 -6.89 -26.33 24.69
CA GLY A 292 -7.85 -26.70 25.73
C GLY A 292 -9.30 -26.64 25.26
N ARG A 293 -9.67 -25.60 24.50
CA ARG A 293 -11.02 -25.44 23.94
C ARG A 293 -11.39 -26.55 22.95
N ARG A 294 -10.42 -27.04 22.18
CA ARG A 294 -10.63 -28.09 21.17
C ARG A 294 -10.38 -29.50 21.69
N LYS A 295 -9.75 -29.62 22.86
CA LYS A 295 -9.34 -30.88 23.48
C LYS A 295 -10.51 -31.84 23.63
N GLU A 296 -11.64 -31.40 24.17
CA GLU A 296 -12.81 -32.26 24.40
C GLU A 296 -13.32 -32.91 23.10
N LYS A 297 -13.35 -32.15 22.00
CA LYS A 297 -13.77 -32.67 20.70
C LYS A 297 -12.76 -33.67 20.14
N LEU A 298 -11.47 -33.38 20.28
CA LEU A 298 -10.41 -34.28 19.84
C LEU A 298 -10.39 -35.58 20.65
N ASP A 299 -10.58 -35.49 21.96
CA ASP A 299 -10.65 -36.62 22.88
C ASP A 299 -11.87 -37.49 22.58
N ARG A 300 -13.04 -36.90 22.27
CA ARG A 300 -14.20 -37.65 21.77
C ARG A 300 -13.92 -38.42 20.49
N LEU A 301 -13.30 -37.78 19.50
CA LEU A 301 -12.96 -38.45 18.23
C LEU A 301 -11.95 -39.58 18.44
N LYS A 302 -10.99 -39.40 19.35
CA LYS A 302 -10.02 -40.46 19.72
C LYS A 302 -10.69 -41.61 20.46
N SER A 303 -11.62 -41.32 21.37
CA SER A 303 -12.42 -42.34 22.04
C SER A 303 -13.26 -43.14 21.04
N GLU A 304 -13.89 -42.48 20.06
CA GLU A 304 -14.66 -43.13 18.99
C GLU A 304 -13.76 -43.99 18.08
N ARG A 305 -12.52 -43.55 17.82
CA ARG A 305 -11.53 -44.37 17.12
C ARG A 305 -11.25 -45.65 17.90
N ASP A 306 -11.03 -45.54 19.20
CA ASP A 306 -10.68 -46.70 20.04
C ASP A 306 -11.85 -47.68 20.15
N THR A 307 -13.11 -47.19 20.20
CA THR A 307 -14.29 -48.06 20.13
C THR A 307 -14.41 -48.76 18.77
N LEU A 308 -14.22 -48.03 17.67
CA LEU A 308 -14.27 -48.61 16.33
C LEU A 308 -13.15 -49.63 16.09
N GLU A 309 -11.98 -49.47 16.72
CA GLU A 309 -10.88 -50.44 16.65
C GLU A 309 -11.22 -51.73 17.42
N ASN A 310 -11.84 -51.60 18.59
CA ASN A 310 -12.32 -52.77 19.34
C ASN A 310 -13.44 -53.50 18.59
N ASP A 311 -14.44 -52.78 18.08
CA ASP A 311 -15.56 -53.35 17.31
C ASP A 311 -15.06 -54.05 16.04
N PHE A 312 -14.06 -53.47 15.37
CA PHE A 312 -13.37 -54.11 14.25
C PHE A 312 -12.74 -55.44 14.67
N GLY A 313 -11.95 -55.43 15.75
CA GLY A 313 -11.28 -56.63 16.26
C GLY A 313 -12.27 -57.73 16.68
N ASP A 314 -13.37 -57.38 17.34
CA ASP A 314 -14.36 -58.34 17.81
C ASP A 314 -15.22 -58.90 16.67
N THR A 315 -15.59 -58.06 15.70
CA THR A 315 -16.31 -58.51 14.49
C THR A 315 -15.41 -59.41 13.64
N GLN A 316 -14.13 -59.06 13.50
CA GLN A 316 -13.14 -59.88 12.80
C GLN A 316 -12.98 -61.27 13.45
N LYS A 317 -12.94 -61.34 14.79
CA LYS A 317 -12.89 -62.62 15.52
C LYS A 317 -14.15 -63.45 15.28
N LYS A 318 -15.33 -62.84 15.39
CA LYS A 318 -16.60 -63.54 15.14
C LYS A 318 -16.67 -64.08 13.72
N ILE A 319 -16.25 -63.31 12.73
CA ILE A 319 -16.14 -63.79 11.33
C ILE A 319 -15.27 -65.03 11.27
N SER A 320 -14.08 -65.01 11.88
CA SER A 320 -13.18 -66.18 11.89
C SER A 320 -13.76 -67.38 12.64
N GLU A 321 -14.51 -67.16 13.72
CA GLU A 321 -15.21 -68.22 14.47
C GLU A 321 -16.33 -68.85 13.64
N TYR A 322 -17.16 -68.04 12.97
CA TYR A 322 -18.24 -68.50 12.09
C TYR A 322 -17.68 -69.20 10.85
N GLU A 323 -16.62 -68.68 10.22
CA GLU A 323 -15.94 -69.35 9.10
C GLU A 323 -15.43 -70.72 9.53
N LEU A 324 -14.78 -70.84 10.69
CA LEU A 324 -14.29 -72.11 11.20
C LEU A 324 -15.44 -73.07 11.57
N MET A 325 -16.52 -72.55 12.17
CA MET A 325 -17.71 -73.33 12.48
C MET A 325 -18.35 -73.90 11.22
N ILE A 326 -18.58 -73.06 10.20
CA ILE A 326 -19.18 -73.44 8.93
C ILE A 326 -18.31 -74.48 8.22
N THR A 327 -16.98 -74.26 8.17
CA THR A 327 -16.05 -75.23 7.57
C THR A 327 -16.11 -76.59 8.28
N ASN A 328 -16.05 -76.60 9.61
CA ASN A 328 -15.98 -77.84 10.39
C ASN A 328 -17.32 -78.58 10.46
N LYS A 329 -18.44 -77.86 10.61
CA LYS A 329 -19.77 -78.45 10.82
C LYS A 329 -20.53 -78.69 9.52
N TYR A 330 -20.37 -77.84 8.50
CA TYR A 330 -21.21 -77.90 7.30
C TYR A 330 -20.40 -78.22 6.04
N GLU A 331 -19.34 -77.45 5.72
CA GLU A 331 -18.58 -77.65 4.47
C GLU A 331 -17.88 -79.01 4.40
N THR A 332 -17.41 -79.53 5.54
CA THR A 332 -16.74 -80.85 5.62
C THR A 332 -17.66 -82.00 5.20
N TYR A 333 -18.98 -81.86 5.39
CA TYR A 333 -19.95 -82.94 5.16
C TYR A 333 -20.84 -82.71 3.92
N LEU A 334 -21.32 -81.47 3.73
CA LEU A 334 -22.13 -81.08 2.57
C LEU A 334 -21.28 -80.78 1.33
N GLY A 335 -20.01 -80.43 1.53
CA GLY A 335 -19.16 -79.86 0.51
C GLY A 335 -19.38 -78.35 0.40
N LYS A 336 -18.28 -77.62 0.23
CA LYS A 336 -18.27 -76.15 0.13
C LYS A 336 -19.23 -75.60 -0.92
N ASP A 337 -19.38 -76.31 -2.04
CA ASP A 337 -20.26 -75.90 -3.13
C ASP A 337 -21.75 -75.91 -2.75
N PHE A 338 -22.17 -76.63 -1.71
CA PHE A 338 -23.54 -76.67 -1.20
C PHE A 338 -23.76 -75.76 0.00
N CYS A 339 -22.70 -75.18 0.56
CA CYS A 339 -22.75 -74.25 1.68
C CYS A 339 -22.86 -72.80 1.20
N THR A 340 -23.89 -72.53 0.39
CA THR A 340 -24.27 -71.17 -0.03
C THR A 340 -25.73 -70.93 0.33
N GLU A 341 -26.10 -69.69 0.66
CA GLU A 341 -27.46 -69.36 1.09
C GLU A 341 -28.53 -69.80 0.07
N GLU A 342 -28.27 -69.55 -1.22
CA GLU A 342 -29.14 -69.96 -2.34
C GLU A 342 -29.37 -71.47 -2.37
N LYS A 343 -28.29 -72.26 -2.32
CA LYS A 343 -28.39 -73.73 -2.45
C LYS A 343 -28.94 -74.40 -1.21
N LEU A 344 -28.65 -73.88 -0.03
CA LEU A 344 -29.25 -74.36 1.20
C LEU A 344 -30.75 -74.06 1.22
N SER A 345 -31.17 -72.90 0.72
CA SER A 345 -32.59 -72.55 0.58
C SER A 345 -33.32 -73.48 -0.41
N ASP A 346 -32.67 -73.84 -1.52
CA ASP A 346 -33.22 -74.82 -2.47
C ASP A 346 -33.35 -76.23 -1.84
N LEU A 347 -32.32 -76.68 -1.11
CA LEU A 347 -32.34 -77.99 -0.43
C LEU A 347 -33.40 -78.06 0.67
N ILE A 348 -33.57 -76.98 1.44
CA ILE A 348 -34.63 -76.85 2.45
C ILE A 348 -36.00 -76.96 1.76
N SER A 349 -36.20 -76.25 0.63
CA SER A 349 -37.47 -76.27 -0.11
C SER A 349 -37.82 -77.67 -0.62
N ILE A 350 -36.84 -78.43 -1.14
CA ILE A 350 -37.02 -79.83 -1.58
C ILE A 350 -37.51 -80.74 -0.45
N MET A 351 -37.01 -80.53 0.77
CA MET A 351 -37.44 -81.27 1.97
C MET A 351 -38.82 -80.81 2.46
N GLU A 352 -39.12 -79.51 2.42
CA GLU A 352 -40.44 -78.96 2.78
C GLU A 352 -41.56 -79.44 1.85
N GLU A 353 -41.27 -79.59 0.56
CA GLU A 353 -42.18 -80.14 -0.44
C GLU A 353 -42.41 -81.66 -0.29
N GLY A 354 -41.68 -82.31 0.65
CA GLY A 354 -41.80 -83.74 0.94
C GLY A 354 -41.12 -84.65 -0.09
N SER A 355 -40.28 -84.09 -0.96
CA SER A 355 -39.56 -84.85 -2.00
C SER A 355 -38.31 -85.57 -1.47
N ALA A 356 -37.87 -85.25 -0.26
CA ALA A 356 -36.76 -85.89 0.43
C ALA A 356 -36.99 -85.87 1.94
N SER A 357 -36.56 -86.94 2.63
CA SER A 357 -36.70 -87.06 4.09
C SER A 357 -35.38 -86.87 4.84
N THR A 358 -34.25 -86.96 4.13
CA THR A 358 -32.89 -86.75 4.68
C THR A 358 -32.08 -85.81 3.79
N VAL A 359 -31.05 -85.19 4.37
CA VAL A 359 -30.15 -84.29 3.65
C VAL A 359 -29.49 -84.95 2.43
N SER A 360 -29.15 -86.23 2.50
CA SER A 360 -28.59 -86.94 1.34
C SER A 360 -29.60 -87.15 0.20
N GLU A 361 -30.88 -87.36 0.51
CA GLU A 361 -31.94 -87.47 -0.49
C GLU A 361 -32.17 -86.11 -1.16
N ALA A 362 -32.21 -85.04 -0.37
CA ALA A 362 -32.38 -83.68 -0.89
C ALA A 362 -31.26 -83.30 -1.87
N ILE A 363 -30.00 -83.66 -1.57
CA ILE A 363 -28.87 -83.42 -2.46
C ILE A 363 -28.96 -84.23 -3.76
N LYS A 364 -29.48 -85.47 -3.73
CA LYS A 364 -29.69 -86.29 -4.93
C LYS A 364 -30.79 -85.70 -5.82
N VAL A 365 -31.91 -85.30 -5.22
CA VAL A 365 -33.01 -84.61 -5.91
C VAL A 365 -32.51 -83.32 -6.56
N TYR A 366 -31.73 -82.52 -5.82
CA TYR A 366 -31.15 -81.27 -6.32
C TYR A 366 -30.17 -81.49 -7.48
N LYS A 367 -29.35 -82.54 -7.44
CA LYS A 367 -28.43 -82.91 -8.54
C LYS A 367 -29.13 -83.54 -9.75
N GLY A 368 -30.40 -83.93 -9.60
CA GLY A 368 -31.18 -84.61 -10.65
C GLY A 368 -30.89 -86.11 -10.76
N ASP A 369 -30.40 -86.75 -9.70
CA ASP A 369 -30.03 -88.17 -9.66
C ASP A 369 -31.23 -89.11 -9.40
N ASP A 370 -32.45 -88.59 -9.19
CA ASP A 370 -33.69 -89.36 -8.98
C ASP A 370 -34.44 -89.67 -10.30
N ARG A 371 -33.72 -90.12 -11.33
CA ARG A 371 -34.30 -90.74 -12.53
C ARG A 371 -33.81 -92.16 -12.77
#